data_AF-A0A847H4P0-F1
#
_entry.id   AF-A0A847H4P0-F1
#
_cell.length_a   1.000
_cell.length_b   1.000
_cell.length_c   1.000
_cell.angle_alpha   90.00
_cell.angle_beta   90.00
_cell.angle_gamma   90.00
#
_symmetry.space_group_name_H-M   'P 1'
#
loop_
_entity.id
_entity.type
_entity.pdbx_description
1 polymer ?
#
loop_
_entity_poly.entity_id
_entity_poly.type
_entity_poly.pdbx_seq_one_letter_code
_entity_poly.pdbx_strand_id
1 'polypeptide(L)'
;MNHFHQGEKWGNKDKVNGLLLLILDIITDRIKQYSWEKYRKISPCIIHCAYETSGHSTHSQHYKGNAADFHFENIPLPEAYSIILSVLMEYQVEEFIGLGVYPGWNTPGFHLDVRGEKARWSRINGIYRGIEDFLNHLNKT
;
A
#
# COMPACT_ATOMS: atom_id res chain seq x y z
N MET A 1 -2.35 -14.95 8.26
CA MET A 1 -3.08 -13.98 7.42
C MET A 1 -4.53 -14.07 7.79
N ASN A 2 -5.06 -12.97 8.34
CA ASN A 2 -6.41 -12.90 8.89
C ASN A 2 -7.40 -12.19 7.96
N HIS A 3 -6.91 -11.36 7.02
CA HIS A 3 -7.77 -10.43 6.28
C HIS A 3 -7.90 -10.74 4.79
N PHE A 4 -7.19 -11.74 4.31
CA PHE A 4 -6.92 -11.91 2.90
C PHE A 4 -7.20 -13.34 2.46
N HIS A 5 -7.92 -13.48 1.34
CA HIS A 5 -8.42 -14.76 0.86
C HIS A 5 -7.95 -15.07 -0.56
N GLN A 6 -8.16 -16.33 -0.99
CA GLN A 6 -7.73 -16.79 -2.32
C GLN A 6 -8.37 -16.02 -3.48
N GLY A 7 -9.50 -15.34 -3.23
CA GLY A 7 -10.27 -14.63 -4.24
C GLY A 7 -9.85 -13.19 -4.51
N GLU A 8 -8.88 -12.60 -3.79
CA GLU A 8 -8.45 -11.24 -4.17
C GLU A 8 -7.73 -11.24 -5.53
N LYS A 9 -7.58 -10.04 -6.08
CA LYS A 9 -6.95 -9.82 -7.38
C LYS A 9 -5.42 -9.89 -7.33
N TRP A 10 -4.83 -10.82 -6.58
CA TRP A 10 -3.37 -10.95 -6.46
C TRP A 10 -2.65 -11.49 -7.71
N GLY A 11 -3.41 -11.94 -8.72
CA GLY A 11 -2.89 -12.83 -9.75
C GLY A 11 -2.57 -14.23 -9.19
N ASN A 12 -1.38 -14.76 -9.46
CA ASN A 12 -0.96 -16.05 -8.89
C ASN A 12 -0.44 -15.85 -7.45
N LYS A 13 -1.29 -16.15 -6.47
CA LYS A 13 -0.99 -15.99 -5.03
C LYS A 13 0.28 -16.72 -4.58
N ASP A 14 0.59 -17.88 -5.15
CA ASP A 14 1.72 -18.72 -4.72
C ASP A 14 3.07 -18.12 -5.13
N LYS A 15 3.03 -17.08 -5.98
CA LYS A 15 4.19 -16.30 -6.38
C LYS A 15 4.33 -14.98 -5.60
N VAL A 16 3.39 -14.65 -4.72
CA VAL A 16 3.43 -13.41 -3.94
C VAL A 16 4.35 -13.60 -2.73
N ASN A 17 5.21 -12.62 -2.49
CA ASN A 17 6.17 -12.63 -1.39
C ASN A 17 5.46 -12.70 -0.03
N GLY A 18 5.80 -13.70 0.78
CA GLY A 18 5.19 -13.90 2.10
C GLY A 18 5.40 -12.73 3.07
N LEU A 19 6.54 -12.03 2.98
CA LEU A 19 6.79 -10.83 3.80
C LEU A 19 5.85 -9.68 3.43
N LEU A 20 5.62 -9.46 2.12
CA LEU A 20 4.66 -8.46 1.64
C LEU A 20 3.27 -8.74 2.20
N LEU A 21 2.83 -10.00 2.12
CA LEU A 21 1.52 -10.42 2.63
C LEU A 21 1.39 -10.23 4.13
N LEU A 22 2.43 -10.58 4.90
CA LEU A 22 2.45 -10.41 6.35
C LEU A 22 2.35 -8.93 6.73
N ILE A 23 3.13 -8.05 6.08
CA ILE A 23 3.09 -6.61 6.34
C ILE A 23 1.71 -6.03 5.99
N LEU A 24 1.14 -6.40 4.84
CA LEU A 24 -0.21 -5.95 4.46
C LEU A 24 -1.28 -6.41 5.47
N ASP A 25 -1.16 -7.61 6.03
CA ASP A 25 -2.11 -8.14 7.01
C ASP A 25 -2.04 -7.32 8.30
N ILE A 26 -0.83 -7.00 8.79
CA ILE A 26 -0.61 -6.16 9.98
C ILE A 26 -1.11 -4.73 9.76
N ILE A 27 -0.81 -4.13 8.60
CA ILE A 27 -1.31 -2.80 8.24
C ILE A 27 -2.84 -2.79 8.24
N THR A 28 -3.45 -3.82 7.65
CA THR A 28 -4.91 -3.94 7.55
C THR A 28 -5.54 -4.05 8.92
N ASP A 29 -4.98 -4.84 9.83
CA ASP A 29 -5.46 -4.95 11.21
C ASP A 29 -5.40 -3.59 11.92
N ARG A 30 -4.26 -2.89 11.82
CA ARG A 30 -4.07 -1.58 12.44
C ARG A 30 -5.05 -0.53 11.91
N ILE A 31 -5.28 -0.50 10.59
CA ILE A 31 -6.25 0.42 9.98
C ILE A 31 -7.68 0.07 10.39
N LYS A 32 -8.05 -1.21 10.46
CA LYS A 32 -9.37 -1.63 10.93
C LYS A 32 -9.62 -1.24 12.39
N GLN A 33 -8.64 -1.42 13.25
CA GLN A 33 -8.72 -1.00 14.64
C GLN A 33 -8.90 0.52 14.74
N TYR A 34 -8.02 1.29 14.10
CA TYR A 34 -8.06 2.75 14.13
C TYR A 34 -9.38 3.31 13.59
N SER A 35 -9.83 2.80 12.43
CA SER A 35 -11.08 3.23 11.80
C SER A 35 -12.31 2.88 12.64
N TRP A 36 -12.31 1.73 13.31
CA TRP A 36 -13.39 1.37 14.24
C TRP A 36 -13.43 2.31 15.45
N GLU A 37 -12.28 2.59 16.06
CA GLU A 37 -12.20 3.46 17.24
C GLU A 37 -12.62 4.90 16.91
N LYS A 38 -12.15 5.45 15.79
CA LYS A 38 -12.37 6.85 15.40
C LYS A 38 -13.68 7.09 14.66
N TYR A 39 -14.02 6.23 13.71
CA TYR A 39 -15.15 6.43 12.78
C TYR A 39 -16.32 5.49 12.99
N ARG A 40 -16.18 4.46 13.85
CA ARG A 40 -17.17 3.39 14.02
C ARG A 40 -17.50 2.69 12.70
N LYS A 41 -16.51 2.60 11.80
CA LYS A 41 -16.58 1.90 10.51
C LYS A 41 -15.34 1.05 10.33
N ILE A 42 -15.50 -0.12 9.73
CA ILE A 42 -14.37 -0.95 9.31
C ILE A 42 -13.82 -0.41 7.99
N SER A 43 -12.51 -0.22 7.95
CA SER A 43 -11.76 0.11 6.74
C SER A 43 -11.10 -1.13 6.14
N PRO A 44 -11.76 -1.88 5.25
CA PRO A 44 -11.15 -3.02 4.57
C PRO A 44 -10.03 -2.57 3.62
N CYS A 45 -9.01 -3.41 3.48
CA CYS A 45 -8.00 -3.31 2.43
C CYS A 45 -8.53 -4.01 1.18
N ILE A 46 -8.51 -3.31 0.04
CA ILE A 46 -8.90 -3.86 -1.26
C ILE A 46 -7.67 -3.90 -2.17
N ILE A 47 -7.26 -5.10 -2.55
CA ILE A 47 -6.10 -5.33 -3.41
C ILE A 47 -6.53 -5.38 -4.86
N HIS A 48 -5.85 -4.59 -5.69
CA HIS A 48 -6.14 -4.46 -7.11
C HIS A 48 -5.24 -5.35 -7.97
N CYS A 49 -3.97 -5.46 -7.59
CA CYS A 49 -3.02 -6.39 -8.19
C CYS A 49 -1.86 -6.72 -7.23
N ALA A 50 -1.22 -7.88 -7.44
CA ALA A 50 0.05 -8.23 -6.79
C ALA A 50 1.02 -8.87 -7.80
N TYR A 51 0.98 -10.18 -8.02
CA TYR A 51 1.75 -10.82 -9.07
C TYR A 51 1.08 -10.66 -10.44
N GLU A 52 1.76 -10.00 -11.37
CA GLU A 52 1.33 -9.91 -12.78
C GLU A 52 2.50 -10.22 -13.71
N THR A 53 2.22 -10.52 -14.98
CA THR A 53 3.26 -10.82 -16.00
C THR A 53 3.37 -9.75 -17.09
N SER A 54 2.53 -8.72 -17.04
CA SER A 54 2.48 -7.62 -18.01
C SER A 54 1.80 -6.40 -17.40
N GLY A 55 1.75 -5.27 -18.10
CA GLY A 55 0.98 -4.08 -17.69
C GLY A 55 1.74 -3.11 -16.78
N HIS A 56 2.98 -3.43 -16.42
CA HIS A 56 3.84 -2.61 -15.55
C HIS A 56 5.13 -2.17 -16.25
N SER A 57 5.90 -1.31 -15.59
CA SER A 57 7.24 -0.94 -16.04
C SER A 57 8.16 -2.17 -16.13
N THR A 58 9.16 -2.12 -17.02
CA THR A 58 10.04 -3.26 -17.38
C THR A 58 10.69 -3.97 -16.18
N HIS A 59 10.95 -3.24 -15.09
CA HIS A 59 11.59 -3.77 -13.88
C HIS A 59 10.67 -3.77 -12.66
N SER A 60 9.36 -3.80 -12.87
CA SER A 60 8.36 -3.77 -11.81
C SER A 60 8.50 -4.95 -10.84
N GLN A 61 8.36 -4.67 -9.55
CA GLN A 61 8.34 -5.68 -8.50
C GLN A 61 7.07 -6.57 -8.57
N HIS A 62 6.01 -6.14 -9.25
CA HIS A 62 4.84 -6.98 -9.55
C HIS A 62 5.22 -8.24 -10.34
N TYR A 63 6.18 -8.15 -11.26
CA TYR A 63 6.68 -9.29 -12.05
C TYR A 63 7.42 -10.33 -11.21
N LYS A 64 7.85 -9.95 -10.01
CA LYS A 64 8.53 -10.82 -9.05
C LYS A 64 7.61 -11.25 -7.89
N GLY A 65 6.36 -10.78 -7.89
CA GLY A 65 5.42 -10.98 -6.79
C GLY A 65 5.80 -10.23 -5.51
N ASN A 66 6.67 -9.22 -5.64
CA ASN A 66 7.19 -8.43 -4.53
C ASN A 66 6.41 -7.14 -4.30
N ALA A 67 5.36 -6.85 -5.08
CA ALA A 67 4.57 -5.63 -4.97
C ALA A 67 3.07 -5.90 -4.89
N ALA A 68 2.33 -4.97 -4.30
CA ALA A 68 0.88 -4.91 -4.36
C ALA A 68 0.42 -3.46 -4.53
N ASP A 69 -0.60 -3.27 -5.37
CA ASP A 69 -1.36 -2.03 -5.47
C ASP A 69 -2.73 -2.23 -4.79
N PHE A 70 -3.10 -1.32 -3.90
CA PHE A 70 -4.27 -1.49 -3.04
C PHE A 70 -4.82 -0.14 -2.56
N HIS A 71 -5.98 -0.17 -1.92
CA HIS A 71 -6.51 0.98 -1.19
C HIS A 71 -7.27 0.54 0.05
N PHE A 72 -7.63 1.50 0.90
CA PHE A 72 -8.53 1.29 2.02
C PHE A 72 -9.81 2.08 1.83
N GLU A 73 -10.95 1.45 2.14
CA GLU A 73 -12.22 2.16 2.21
C GLU A 73 -12.40 2.84 3.58
N ASN A 74 -13.29 3.83 3.67
CA ASN A 74 -13.73 4.44 4.94
C ASN A 74 -12.65 5.12 5.80
N ILE A 75 -11.45 5.38 5.28
CA ILE A 75 -10.38 6.11 5.96
C ILE A 75 -9.77 7.16 5.02
N PRO A 76 -9.50 8.39 5.49
CA PRO A 76 -8.80 9.38 4.68
C PRO A 76 -7.39 8.91 4.30
N LEU A 77 -6.99 9.13 3.05
CA LEU A 77 -5.67 8.75 2.52
C LEU A 77 -4.48 9.20 3.40
N PRO A 78 -4.45 10.45 3.94
CA PRO A 78 -3.34 10.89 4.81
C PRO A 78 -3.19 10.06 6.08
N GLU A 79 -4.33 9.63 6.65
CA GLU A 79 -4.35 8.87 7.89
C GLU A 79 -3.92 7.43 7.65
N ALA A 80 -4.43 6.81 6.58
CA ALA A 80 -3.96 5.49 6.14
C ALA A 80 -2.45 5.51 5.84
N TYR A 81 -1.94 6.53 5.15
CA TYR A 81 -0.50 6.71 4.89
C TYR A 81 0.31 6.77 6.19
N SER A 82 -0.17 7.56 7.17
CA SER A 82 0.51 7.74 8.46
C SER A 82 0.57 6.42 9.25
N ILE A 83 -0.50 5.64 9.22
CA ILE A 83 -0.57 4.32 9.88
C ILE A 83 0.32 3.30 9.17
N ILE A 84 0.33 3.28 7.83
CA ILE A 84 1.25 2.44 7.06
C ILE A 84 2.69 2.74 7.48
N LEU A 85 3.07 4.02 7.47
CA LEU A 85 4.42 4.43 7.83
C LEU A 85 4.77 4.03 9.27
N SER A 86 3.86 4.22 10.23
CA SER A 86 4.11 3.81 11.62
C SER A 86 4.33 2.31 11.76
N VAL A 87 3.56 1.48 11.04
CA VAL A 87 3.75 0.02 11.03
C VAL A 87 5.11 -0.34 10.44
N LEU A 88 5.52 0.27 9.32
CA LEU A 88 6.82 -0.02 8.70
C LEU A 88 8.00 0.32 9.64
N MET A 89 7.89 1.40 10.40
CA MET A 89 8.89 1.81 11.40
C MET A 89 8.88 0.88 12.63
N GLU A 90 7.70 0.60 13.20
CA GLU A 90 7.53 -0.26 14.39
C GLU A 90 8.13 -1.65 14.16
N TYR A 91 7.93 -2.22 12.97
CA TYR A 91 8.44 -3.54 12.60
C TYR A 91 9.84 -3.49 11.97
N GLN A 92 10.48 -2.31 11.90
CA GLN A 92 11.85 -2.13 11.38
C GLN A 92 12.07 -2.67 9.95
N VAL A 93 11.03 -2.62 9.13
CA VAL A 93 11.08 -3.06 7.73
C VAL A 93 11.19 -1.90 6.75
N GLU A 94 11.08 -0.66 7.22
CA GLU A 94 10.99 0.52 6.36
C GLU A 94 12.16 0.69 5.38
N GLU A 95 13.36 0.22 5.75
CA GLU A 95 14.60 0.32 4.98
C GLU A 95 14.68 -0.70 3.82
N PHE A 96 13.75 -1.65 3.76
CA PHE A 96 13.69 -2.69 2.72
C PHE A 96 12.47 -2.56 1.81
N ILE A 97 11.63 -1.57 2.08
CA ILE A 97 10.28 -1.42 1.51
C ILE A 97 10.20 -0.15 0.67
N GLY A 98 9.59 -0.27 -0.50
CA GLY A 98 9.08 0.87 -1.25
C GLY A 98 7.61 1.13 -0.91
N LEU A 99 7.24 2.40 -0.80
CA LEU A 99 5.88 2.85 -0.54
C LEU A 99 5.54 4.03 -1.45
N GLY A 100 4.58 3.79 -2.35
CA GLY A 100 4.02 4.79 -3.25
C GLY A 100 2.63 5.23 -2.80
N VAL A 101 2.29 6.50 -2.99
CA VAL A 101 0.96 7.05 -2.71
C VAL A 101 0.33 7.60 -3.98
N TYR A 102 -0.90 7.21 -4.30
CA TYR A 102 -1.59 7.56 -5.55
C TYR A 102 -2.90 8.33 -5.29
N PRO A 103 -2.85 9.64 -5.00
CA PRO A 103 -4.05 10.43 -4.70
C PRO A 103 -5.04 10.52 -5.86
N GLY A 104 -4.55 10.52 -7.10
CA GLY A 104 -5.37 10.65 -8.32
C GLY A 104 -5.82 9.33 -8.93
N TRP A 105 -5.59 8.19 -8.27
CA TRP A 105 -6.12 6.90 -8.73
C TRP A 105 -7.61 6.81 -8.41
N ASN A 106 -8.40 6.08 -9.22
CA ASN A 106 -9.87 6.05 -9.15
C ASN A 106 -10.41 5.95 -7.71
N THR A 107 -9.80 5.07 -6.92
CA THR A 107 -9.81 5.10 -5.46
C THR A 107 -8.40 5.45 -5.00
N PRO A 108 -8.20 6.56 -4.25
CA PRO A 108 -6.88 6.94 -3.78
C PRO A 108 -6.24 5.76 -3.05
N GLY A 109 -5.03 5.40 -3.48
CA GLY A 109 -4.44 4.12 -3.09
C GLY A 109 -2.96 4.20 -2.86
N PHE A 110 -2.38 3.02 -2.69
CA PHE A 110 -1.01 2.80 -2.31
C PHE A 110 -0.39 1.73 -3.18
N HIS A 111 0.93 1.83 -3.30
CA HIS A 111 1.81 0.76 -3.74
C HIS A 111 2.72 0.39 -2.59
N LEU A 112 2.91 -0.91 -2.36
CA LEU A 112 3.87 -1.40 -1.39
C LEU A 112 4.69 -2.51 -2.03
N ASP A 113 6.02 -2.40 -1.97
CA ASP A 113 6.92 -3.42 -2.51
C ASP A 113 8.09 -3.78 -1.59
N VAL A 114 8.45 -5.06 -1.58
CA VAL A 114 9.67 -5.57 -0.94
C VAL A 114 10.79 -5.52 -1.98
N ARG A 115 11.67 -4.52 -1.86
CA ARG A 115 12.69 -4.23 -2.88
C ARG A 115 14.13 -4.23 -2.35
N GLY A 116 14.31 -4.38 -1.05
CA GLY A 116 15.63 -4.43 -0.40
C GLY A 116 16.26 -3.06 -0.12
N GLU A 117 15.54 -1.98 -0.42
CA GLU A 117 15.95 -0.60 -0.17
C GLU A 117 14.71 0.27 0.12
N LYS A 118 14.90 1.39 0.83
CA LYS A 118 13.84 2.37 1.08
C LYS A 118 13.54 3.17 -0.18
N ALA A 119 12.27 3.23 -0.56
CA ALA A 119 11.80 4.13 -1.59
C ALA A 119 10.45 4.76 -1.20
N ARG A 120 10.31 6.08 -1.37
CA ARG A 120 9.06 6.81 -1.09
C ARG A 120 8.74 7.72 -2.26
N TRP A 121 7.53 7.62 -2.79
CA TRP A 121 7.11 8.46 -3.91
C TRP A 121 5.61 8.71 -3.87
N SER A 122 5.18 9.67 -4.69
CA SER A 122 3.76 9.87 -4.97
C SER A 122 3.51 9.90 -6.47
N ARG A 123 2.26 9.65 -6.88
CA ARG A 123 1.81 9.86 -8.26
C ARG A 123 0.63 10.82 -8.27
N ILE A 124 0.92 12.08 -8.58
CA ILE A 124 -0.04 13.19 -8.56
C ILE A 124 -0.31 13.61 -9.99
N ASN A 125 -1.59 13.65 -10.39
CA ASN A 125 -2.02 13.97 -11.75
C ASN A 125 -1.29 13.15 -12.83
N GLY A 126 -1.07 11.86 -12.55
CA GLY A 126 -0.38 10.92 -13.44
C GLY A 126 1.15 11.00 -13.42
N ILE A 127 1.74 11.99 -12.76
CA ILE A 127 3.19 12.25 -12.72
C ILE A 127 3.80 11.70 -11.42
N TYR A 128 4.90 10.96 -11.53
CA TYR A 128 5.68 10.50 -10.38
C TYR A 128 6.46 11.66 -9.76
N ARG A 129 6.40 11.76 -8.44
CA ARG A 129 6.93 12.85 -7.63
C ARG A 129 7.57 12.30 -6.35
N GLY A 130 8.35 13.15 -5.68
CA GLY A 130 8.80 12.86 -4.31
C GLY A 130 7.59 12.70 -3.38
N ILE A 131 7.80 12.03 -2.25
CA ILE A 131 6.74 11.91 -1.24
C ILE A 131 6.45 13.26 -0.58
N GLU A 132 7.45 14.15 -0.55
CA GLU A 132 7.35 15.51 -0.03
C GLU A 132 6.31 16.34 -0.76
N ASP A 133 6.16 16.12 -2.08
CA ASP A 133 5.13 16.80 -2.88
C ASP A 133 3.71 16.41 -2.45
N PHE A 134 3.51 15.14 -2.07
CA PHE A 134 2.25 14.69 -1.48
C PHE A 134 2.01 15.33 -0.11
N LEU A 135 3.02 15.32 0.78
CA LEU A 135 2.89 15.94 2.10
C LEU A 135 2.60 17.45 2.01
N ASN A 136 3.23 18.14 1.07
CA ASN A 136 2.96 19.56 0.80
C ASN A 136 1.57 19.79 0.20
N HIS A 137 1.05 18.83 -0.57
CA HIS A 137 -0.31 18.89 -1.10
C HIS A 137 -1.36 18.80 0.02
N LEU A 138 -1.12 17.96 1.04
CA LEU A 138 -2.00 17.83 2.20
C LEU A 138 -2.11 19.10 3.03
N ASN A 139 -1.01 19.85 3.16
CA ASN A 139 -0.99 21.08 3.96
C ASN A 139 -1.64 22.29 3.26
N LYS A 140 -2.07 22.15 2.00
CA LYS A 140 -2.69 23.21 1.20
C LYS A 140 -4.20 23.04 1.03
N THR A 141 -4.75 21.93 1.51
CA THR A 141 -6.19 21.56 1.45
C THR A 141 -6.79 21.58 2.84
#